data_AF-A0A257P1J7-F1
#
_entry.id   AF-A0A257P1J7-F1
#
_cell.length_a   1.000
_cell.length_b   1.000
_cell.length_c   1.000
_cell.angle_alpha   90.00
_cell.angle_beta   90.00
_cell.angle_gamma   90.00
#
_symmetry.space_group_name_H-M   'P 1'
#
loop_
_entity.id
_entity.type
_entity.pdbx_description
1 polymer ?
#
loop_
_entity_poly.entity_id
_entity_poly.type
_entity_poly.pdbx_seq_one_letter_code
_entity_poly.pdbx_strand_id
1 'polypeptide(L)'
;MGDITIDNGAELLEITAHLTPVSLAGWHEMESNSSFRWTNGNAALPVDLTFLNGHFGTLHVEIVHAGPYIVDKVKDGAAAHSQLAGPATYAA
;
A
#
# COMPACT_ATOMS: atom_id res chain seq x y z
N MET A 1 3.82 -1.87 10.18
CA MET A 1 4.43 -2.39 8.94
C MET A 1 5.61 -3.22 9.34
N GLY A 2 5.58 -4.49 8.96
CA GLY A 2 6.66 -5.45 9.20
C GLY A 2 7.52 -5.54 7.95
N ASP A 3 7.72 -6.75 7.44
CA ASP A 3 8.62 -6.98 6.31
C ASP A 3 8.19 -6.19 5.05
N ILE A 4 9.19 -5.60 4.38
CA ILE A 4 9.02 -4.91 3.11
C ILE A 4 10.09 -5.43 2.14
N THR A 5 9.66 -5.95 1.00
CA THR A 5 10.57 -6.49 -0.02
C THR A 5 10.17 -6.07 -1.42
N ILE A 6 11.16 -5.98 -2.30
CA ILE A 6 10.94 -5.81 -3.75
C ILE A 6 11.40 -7.06 -4.46
N ASP A 7 10.53 -7.60 -5.31
CA ASP A 7 10.81 -8.70 -6.21
C ASP A 7 10.99 -8.18 -7.64
N ASN A 8 12.14 -8.47 -8.26
CA ASN A 8 12.39 -8.14 -9.67
C ASN A 8 12.14 -9.34 -10.62
N GLY A 9 11.62 -10.45 -10.11
CA GLY A 9 11.36 -11.71 -10.81
C GLY A 9 12.53 -12.69 -10.79
N ALA A 10 13.70 -12.28 -10.33
CA ALA A 10 14.88 -13.13 -10.17
C ALA A 10 15.42 -13.12 -8.73
N GLU A 11 15.33 -11.97 -8.05
CA GLU A 11 15.88 -11.72 -6.72
C GLU A 11 14.89 -10.92 -5.86
N LEU A 12 15.03 -11.06 -4.54
CA LEU A 12 14.32 -10.28 -3.54
C LEU A 12 15.29 -9.30 -2.86
N LEU A 13 14.93 -8.02 -2.84
CA LEU A 13 15.59 -6.99 -2.07
C LEU A 13 14.79 -6.67 -0.80
N GLU A 14 15.41 -6.88 0.37
CA GLU A 14 14.83 -6.50 1.66
C GLU A 14 15.02 -5.00 1.94
N ILE A 15 13.96 -4.34 2.42
CA ILE A 15 13.97 -2.91 2.75
C ILE A 15 13.77 -2.71 4.25
N THR A 16 14.89 -2.51 4.96
CA THR A 16 14.92 -2.33 6.41
C THR A 16 15.00 -0.86 6.85
N ALA A 17 14.97 0.10 5.93
CA ALA A 17 15.10 1.53 6.23
C ALA A 17 14.07 2.02 7.28
N HIS A 18 12.86 1.46 7.23
CA HIS A 18 11.79 1.78 8.18
C HIS A 18 12.09 1.28 9.61
N LEU A 19 12.95 0.27 9.77
CA LEU A 19 13.43 -0.27 11.06
C LEU A 19 14.68 0.45 11.59
N THR A 20 14.97 1.65 11.10
CA THR A 20 16.04 2.48 11.65
C THR A 20 15.46 3.57 12.56
N PRO A 21 16.23 4.06 13.56
CA PRO A 21 15.81 5.19 14.39
C PRO A 21 15.69 6.52 13.63
N VAL A 22 16.03 6.54 12.34
CA VAL A 22 15.93 7.74 11.50
C VAL A 22 14.47 8.15 11.37
N SER A 23 14.24 9.47 11.47
CA SER A 23 12.94 10.07 11.20
C SER A 23 12.66 10.01 9.70
N LEU A 24 11.57 9.35 9.32
CA LEU A 24 11.11 9.21 7.95
C LEU A 24 9.68 9.76 7.88
N ALA A 25 9.38 10.54 6.83
CA ALA A 25 8.07 11.17 6.69
C ALA A 25 6.94 10.12 6.68
N GLY A 26 5.89 10.35 7.47
CA GLY A 26 4.74 9.45 7.59
C GLY A 26 4.97 8.16 8.41
N TRP A 27 6.16 7.99 8.98
CA TRP A 27 6.47 6.94 9.95
C TRP A 27 6.42 7.51 11.38
N HIS A 28 5.89 6.73 12.32
CA HIS A 28 5.90 7.09 13.74
C HIS A 28 7.26 6.81 14.38
N GLU A 29 7.47 7.11 15.66
CA GLU A 29 8.69 6.71 16.34
C GLU A 29 8.83 5.18 16.40
N MET A 30 10.08 4.70 16.40
CA MET A 30 10.35 3.28 16.46
C MET A 30 10.29 2.79 17.91
N GLU A 31 9.47 1.77 18.15
CA GLU A 31 9.39 1.12 19.45
C GLU A 31 10.66 0.31 19.71
N SER A 32 11.11 0.28 20.98
CA SER A 32 12.32 -0.43 21.37
C SER A 32 12.19 -1.93 21.09
N ASN A 33 13.19 -2.50 20.41
CA ASN A 33 13.23 -3.93 20.02
C ASN A 33 12.06 -4.40 19.15
N SER A 34 11.40 -3.50 18.41
CA SER A 34 10.35 -3.87 17.46
C SER A 34 10.92 -4.29 16.11
N SER A 35 10.32 -5.32 15.50
CA SER A 35 10.53 -5.72 14.11
C SER A 35 9.55 -5.06 13.14
N PHE A 36 8.74 -4.12 13.61
CA PHE A 36 7.76 -3.39 12.81
C PHE A 36 7.67 -1.92 13.23
N ARG A 37 7.16 -1.08 12.33
CA ARG A 37 6.93 0.35 12.63
C ARG A 37 5.56 0.83 12.18
N TRP A 38 4.94 1.70 12.99
CA TRP A 38 3.66 2.33 12.66
C TRP A 38 3.82 3.39 11.57
N THR A 39 2.81 3.50 10.69
CA THR A 39 2.68 4.57 9.70
C THR A 39 1.26 5.12 9.71
N ASN A 40 1.12 6.39 9.29
CA ASN A 40 -0.17 7.04 9.08
C ASN A 40 -0.82 6.71 7.71
N GLY A 41 -0.25 5.79 6.93
CA GLY A 41 -0.74 5.39 5.61
C GLY A 41 -0.17 6.20 4.44
N ASN A 42 0.63 7.23 4.71
CA ASN A 42 1.36 8.00 3.70
C ASN A 42 2.85 8.14 4.10
N ALA A 43 3.54 6.99 4.13
CA ALA A 43 4.93 6.88 4.55
C ALA A 43 5.90 6.93 3.36
N ALA A 44 6.96 7.73 3.49
CA ALA A 44 8.07 7.73 2.54
C ALA A 44 8.94 6.49 2.75
N LEU A 45 9.09 5.65 1.73
CA LEU A 45 9.95 4.48 1.75
C LEU A 45 11.19 4.75 0.88
N PRO A 46 12.40 4.83 1.46
CA PRO A 46 13.63 4.88 0.68
C PRO A 46 13.83 3.54 -0.03
N VAL A 47 13.87 3.57 -1.35
CA VAL A 47 14.05 2.39 -2.20
C VAL A 47 15.14 2.67 -3.20
N ASP A 48 16.12 1.77 -3.29
CA ASP A 48 17.06 1.77 -4.42
C ASP A 48 16.43 1.06 -5.63
N LEU A 49 15.85 1.85 -6.52
CA LEU A 49 15.21 1.33 -7.73
C LEU A 49 16.21 0.87 -8.80
N THR A 50 17.52 1.07 -8.61
CA THR A 50 18.51 0.50 -9.54
C THR A 50 18.48 -1.03 -9.54
N PHE A 51 18.03 -1.64 -8.44
CA PHE A 51 17.76 -3.08 -8.33
C PHE A 51 16.80 -3.62 -9.40
N LEU A 52 15.92 -2.77 -9.93
CA LEU A 52 14.98 -3.15 -10.98
C LEU A 52 15.61 -3.17 -12.38
N ASN A 53 16.80 -2.60 -12.57
CA ASN A 53 17.50 -2.54 -13.86
C ASN A 53 16.63 -1.99 -15.02
N GLY A 54 15.71 -1.05 -14.72
CA GLY A 54 14.78 -0.48 -15.70
C GLY A 54 13.56 -1.35 -16.04
N HIS A 55 13.37 -2.47 -15.36
CA HIS A 55 12.21 -3.35 -15.48
C HIS A 55 11.15 -3.06 -14.40
N PHE A 56 10.00 -3.72 -14.51
CA PHE A 56 8.98 -3.71 -13.46
C PHE A 56 9.36 -4.67 -12.33
N GLY A 57 8.92 -4.34 -11.12
CA GLY A 57 9.03 -5.22 -9.96
C GLY A 57 7.77 -5.15 -9.11
N THR A 58 7.64 -6.10 -8.18
CA THR A 58 6.53 -6.18 -7.22
C THR A 58 7.00 -5.74 -5.85
N LEU A 59 6.26 -4.81 -5.23
CA LEU A 59 6.47 -4.43 -3.84
C LEU A 59 5.58 -5.28 -2.93
N HIS A 60 6.19 -6.01 -2.02
CA HIS A 60 5.51 -6.75 -0.96
C HIS A 60 5.61 -5.97 0.35
N VAL A 61 4.49 -5.80 1.04
CA VAL A 61 4.42 -5.10 2.33
C VAL A 61 3.60 -5.94 3.30
N GLU A 62 4.18 -6.25 4.46
CA GLU A 62 3.50 -6.93 5.54
C GLU A 62 2.76 -5.94 6.46
N ILE A 63 1.45 -6.16 6.60
CA ILE A 63 0.60 -5.43 7.54
C ILE A 63 0.47 -6.24 8.84
N VAL A 64 1.37 -6.01 9.79
CA VAL A 64 1.36 -6.71 11.10
C VAL A 64 0.14 -6.31 11.94
N HIS A 65 -0.19 -5.01 11.95
CA HIS A 65 -1.36 -4.47 12.63
C HIS A 65 -1.99 -3.37 11.76
N ALA A 66 -3.32 -3.35 11.73
CA ALA A 66 -4.11 -2.26 11.16
C ALA A 66 -5.31 -1.97 12.08
N GLY A 67 -5.68 -0.70 12.16
CA GLY A 67 -6.99 -0.32 12.72
C GLY A 67 -8.13 -0.69 11.75
N PRO A 68 -9.38 -0.67 12.21
CA PRO A 68 -10.52 -0.83 11.33
C PRO A 68 -10.52 0.25 10.24
N TYR A 69 -10.68 -0.16 8.99
CA TYR A 69 -10.86 0.77 7.87
C TYR A 69 -12.22 1.45 8.01
N ILE A 70 -12.21 2.71 8.47
CA ILE A 70 -13.42 3.52 8.52
C ILE A 70 -13.70 4.02 7.11
N VAL A 71 -14.70 3.41 6.45
CA VAL A 71 -15.26 3.98 5.22
C VAL A 71 -16.18 5.10 5.66
N ASP A 72 -15.80 6.34 5.39
CA ASP A 72 -16.73 7.45 5.49
C ASP A 72 -17.87 7.16 4.53
N LYS A 73 -19.06 6.88 5.08
CA LYS A 73 -20.26 6.81 4.26
C LYS A 73 -20.42 8.20 3.65
N VAL A 74 -20.13 8.32 2.35
CA VAL A 74 -20.58 9.45 1.56
C VAL A 74 -22.07 9.57 1.89
N LYS A 75 -22.48 10.69 2.49
CA LYS A 75 -23.89 10.96 2.69
C LYS A 75 -24.47 11.03 1.28
N ASP A 76 -25.21 9.99 0.89
CA ASP A 76 -26.05 10.01 -0.30
C ASP A 76 -27.06 11.15 -0.15
N GLY A 77 -26.70 12.30 -0.71
CA GLY A 77 -27.49 13.50 -0.79
C GLY A 77 -27.74 13.86 -2.24
N ALA A 78 -28.65 13.09 -2.87
CA ALA A 78 -29.42 13.40 -4.07
C ALA A 78 -28.69 13.72 -5.41
N ALA A 79 -28.86 12.76 -6.32
CA ALA A 79 -29.21 12.89 -7.74
C ALA A 79 -28.14 12.87 -8.85
N ALA A 80 -28.46 12.00 -9.82
CA ALA A 80 -27.92 11.78 -11.17
C ALA A 80 -26.61 10.98 -11.24
N HIS A 81 -26.57 9.76 -11.77
CA HIS A 81 -27.19 9.33 -13.02
C HIS A 81 -27.75 7.90 -12.95
N SER A 82 -29.00 7.77 -13.38
CA SER A 82 -29.77 6.53 -13.51
C SER A 82 -29.14 5.56 -14.51
N GLN A 83 -28.95 4.30 -14.08
CA GLN A 83 -29.46 3.04 -14.67
C GLN A 83 -29.21 2.81 -16.18
N LEU A 84 -28.63 1.69 -16.63
CA LEU A 84 -29.32 0.40 -16.73
C LEU A 84 -28.38 -0.77 -17.11
N ALA A 85 -28.80 -1.96 -16.68
CA ALA A 85 -28.23 -3.28 -16.87
C ALA A 85 -28.11 -3.74 -18.34
N GLY A 86 -27.19 -4.68 -18.61
CA GLY A 86 -27.09 -5.39 -19.90
C GLY A 86 -28.12 -6.52 -20.07
N PRO A 87 -27.89 -7.50 -20.97
CA PRO A 87 -27.28 -7.42 -22.30
C PRO A 87 -28.35 -7.45 -23.41
N ALA A 88 -27.90 -7.21 -24.65
CA ALA A 88 -28.73 -7.19 -25.86
C ALA A 88 -29.40 -8.54 -26.17
N THR A 89 -30.68 -8.50 -26.55
CA THR A 89 -31.29 -9.52 -27.41
C THR A 89 -32.03 -8.82 -28.55
N TYR A 90 -31.59 -9.13 -29.78
CA TYR A 90 -32.15 -8.67 -31.04
C TYR A 90 -33.23 -9.66 -31.54
N ALA A 91 -34.35 -9.08 -31.99
CA ALA A 91 -35.27 -9.52 -33.05
C ALA A 91 -36.05 -10.85 -32.95
N ALA A 92 -37.37 -10.73 -33.15
CA ALA A 92 -38.04 -11.24 -34.36
C ALA A 92 -39.18 -10.28 -34.73
#